data_AF-A0A8D0FBU6-F1
#
_entry.id   AF-A0A8D0FBU6-F1
#
_cell.length_a   1.000
_cell.length_b   1.000
_cell.length_c   1.000
_cell.angle_alpha   90.00
_cell.angle_beta   90.00
_cell.angle_gamma   90.00
#
_symmetry.space_group_name_H-M   'P 1'
#
loop_
_entity.id
_entity.type
_entity.pdbx_description
1 polymer ?
#
loop_
_entity_poly.entity_id
_entity_poly.type
_entity_poly.pdbx_seq_one_letter_code
_entity_poly.pdbx_strand_id
1 'polypeptide(L)'
;IYSPDYNITFMGLEKLHPFDAGKWGKVINFLKEEKLIADDLIVQAREATDEDLLVAHTRRYLNKLKGNGHERDFMDDHRVYIMDAYNRYIYPGDGFAKRAIKRKVELEWGTEDTEYLQKVHTHVEGALNELKPDIIVYNAGTDILDGDPLGGLAISPQGIVKRDEVVFKAARSRRIPILMVTSGGYQKRTARIIADSILNLHNLGLIDKELATKIKYELPLAPYANEP
;
A
#
# COMPACT_ATOMS: atom_id res chain seq x y z
N ILE A 1 5.00 4.42 10.45
CA ILE A 1 5.81 5.59 10.04
C ILE A 1 4.84 6.71 9.74
N TYR A 2 5.03 7.90 10.30
CA TYR A 2 4.14 9.04 10.08
C TYR A 2 4.85 10.36 10.42
N SER A 3 4.58 11.41 9.65
CA SER A 3 4.92 12.80 10.00
C SER A 3 3.63 13.64 10.01
N PRO A 4 3.46 14.56 10.99
CA PRO A 4 2.41 15.57 10.96
C PRO A 4 2.41 16.42 9.68
N ASP A 5 3.57 16.59 9.03
CA ASP A 5 3.73 17.38 7.81
C ASP A 5 2.96 16.81 6.61
N TYR A 6 2.55 15.55 6.69
CA TYR A 6 1.68 14.94 5.69
C TYR A 6 0.28 15.58 5.64
N ASN A 7 -0.15 16.23 6.73
CA ASN A 7 -1.45 16.90 6.81
C ASN A 7 -1.34 18.33 6.25
N ILE A 8 -1.20 18.41 4.93
CA ILE A 8 -1.13 19.69 4.22
C ILE A 8 -2.44 20.45 4.41
N THR A 9 -2.36 21.69 4.89
CA THR A 9 -3.51 22.58 5.04
C THR A 9 -3.26 23.88 4.28
N PHE A 10 -4.31 24.46 3.72
CA PHE A 10 -4.25 25.71 2.98
C PHE A 10 -5.46 26.58 3.30
N MET A 11 -5.52 27.07 4.54
CA MET A 11 -6.60 27.93 5.05
C MET A 11 -8.02 27.36 4.84
N GLY A 12 -8.16 26.02 4.81
CA GLY A 12 -9.44 25.34 4.61
C GLY A 12 -9.76 24.99 3.15
N LEU A 13 -9.00 25.50 2.17
CA LEU A 13 -9.21 25.20 0.75
C LEU A 13 -8.87 23.75 0.40
N GLU A 14 -8.00 23.10 1.18
CA GLU A 14 -7.70 21.67 1.04
C GLU A 14 -8.96 20.79 1.12
N LYS A 15 -10.01 21.27 1.81
CA LYS A 15 -11.28 20.55 1.97
C LYS A 15 -12.14 20.50 0.71
N LEU A 16 -11.81 21.33 -0.28
CA LEU A 16 -12.46 21.32 -1.61
C LEU A 16 -11.82 20.31 -2.56
N HIS A 17 -10.63 19.80 -2.22
CA HIS A 17 -9.91 18.85 -3.03
C HIS A 17 -10.41 17.41 -2.74
N PRO A 18 -10.55 16.53 -3.76
CA PRO A 18 -11.02 15.16 -3.54
C PRO A 18 -10.05 14.34 -2.67
N PHE A 19 -8.76 14.65 -2.73
CA PHE A 19 -7.76 14.06 -1.84
C PHE A 19 -7.71 14.81 -0.51
N ASP A 20 -8.14 14.15 0.56
CA ASP A 20 -8.03 14.61 1.95
C ASP A 20 -6.59 14.45 2.46
N ALA A 21 -5.81 15.52 2.41
CA ALA A 21 -4.44 15.53 2.93
C ALA A 21 -4.38 15.25 4.45
N GLY A 22 -5.46 15.53 5.19
CA GLY A 22 -5.56 15.23 6.62
C GLY A 22 -5.91 13.77 6.95
N LYS A 23 -6.06 12.91 5.93
CA LYS A 23 -6.45 11.50 6.09
C LYS A 23 -5.52 10.75 7.03
N TRP A 24 -4.20 10.94 6.87
CA TRP A 24 -3.19 10.18 7.59
C TRP A 24 -3.16 10.51 9.07
N GLY A 25 -3.29 11.80 9.44
CA GLY A 25 -3.42 12.19 10.84
C GLY A 25 -4.67 11.60 11.51
N LYS A 26 -5.79 11.51 10.78
CA LYS A 26 -7.01 10.85 11.29
C LYS A 26 -6.79 9.37 11.57
N VAL A 27 -6.10 8.65 10.66
CA VAL A 27 -5.74 7.24 10.89
C VAL A 27 -4.93 7.10 12.17
N ILE A 28 -3.87 7.91 12.34
CA ILE A 28 -3.04 7.89 13.56
C ILE A 28 -3.88 8.15 14.81
N ASN A 29 -4.79 9.12 14.77
CA ASN A 29 -5.64 9.42 15.92
C ASN A 29 -6.55 8.24 16.27
N PHE A 30 -7.19 7.59 15.30
CA PHE A 30 -8.00 6.40 15.57
C PHE A 30 -7.16 5.27 16.18
N LEU A 31 -5.96 5.02 15.68
CA LEU A 31 -5.09 3.96 16.23
C LEU A 31 -4.63 4.27 17.66
N LYS A 32 -4.44 5.55 18.01
CA LYS A 32 -4.15 6.00 19.39
C LYS A 32 -5.36 5.87 20.30
N GLU A 33 -6.55 6.27 19.84
CA GLU A 33 -7.81 6.15 20.58
C GLU A 33 -8.09 4.69 20.96
N GLU A 34 -7.83 3.77 20.04
CA GLU A 34 -7.98 2.32 20.23
C GLU A 34 -6.77 1.68 20.97
N LYS A 35 -5.82 2.51 21.43
CA LYS A 35 -4.63 2.13 22.21
C LYS A 35 -3.71 1.12 21.52
N LEU A 36 -3.78 1.03 20.19
CA LEU A 36 -2.87 0.18 19.42
C LEU A 36 -1.46 0.77 19.38
N ILE A 37 -1.37 2.10 19.27
CA ILE A 37 -0.10 2.82 19.20
C ILE A 37 -0.05 3.97 20.20
N ALA A 38 1.17 4.34 20.57
CA ALA A 38 1.49 5.56 21.31
C ALA A 38 2.61 6.32 20.59
N ASP A 39 2.89 7.56 21.01
CA ASP A 39 3.84 8.45 20.33
C ASP A 39 5.26 7.87 20.23
N ASP A 40 5.68 7.09 21.22
CA ASP A 40 6.98 6.39 21.25
C ASP A 40 7.11 5.28 20.20
N LEU A 41 5.99 4.74 19.71
CA LEU A 41 5.95 3.75 18.64
C LEU A 41 5.93 4.39 17.24
N ILE A 42 5.76 5.70 17.14
CA ILE A 42 5.73 6.42 15.86
C ILE A 42 7.16 6.74 15.43
N VAL A 43 7.59 6.05 14.36
CA VAL A 43 8.82 6.42 13.65
C VAL A 43 8.54 7.61 12.74
N GLN A 44 9.25 8.72 12.99
CA GLN A 44 9.23 9.90 12.14
C GLN A 44 9.81 9.59 10.76
N ALA A 45 9.13 10.06 9.72
CA ALA A 45 9.60 9.90 8.36
C ALA A 45 10.80 10.81 8.09
N ARG A 46 11.72 10.35 7.24
CA ARG A 46 12.77 11.18 6.65
C ARG A 46 12.38 11.49 5.21
N GLU A 47 12.67 12.70 4.77
CA GLU A 47 12.48 13.10 3.38
C GLU A 47 13.36 12.24 2.47
N ALA A 48 12.80 11.78 1.35
CA ALA A 48 13.56 11.02 0.36
C ALA A 48 14.57 11.95 -0.31
N THR A 49 15.82 11.50 -0.39
CA THR A 49 16.88 12.24 -1.06
C THR A 49 16.73 12.12 -2.59
N ASP A 50 17.40 13.02 -3.32
CA ASP A 50 17.53 12.90 -4.78
C ASP A 50 18.09 11.53 -5.20
N GLU A 51 19.01 10.97 -4.40
CA GLU A 51 19.59 9.64 -4.63
C GLU A 51 18.53 8.54 -4.48
N ASP A 52 17.69 8.62 -3.44
CA ASP A 52 16.56 7.69 -3.24
C ASP A 52 15.57 7.76 -4.41
N LEU A 53 15.24 8.98 -4.86
CA LEU A 53 14.29 9.20 -5.95
C LEU A 53 14.83 8.70 -7.29
N LEU A 54 16.15 8.83 -7.53
CA LEU A 54 16.81 8.36 -8.75
C LEU A 54 16.83 6.83 -8.89
N VAL A 55 16.54 6.08 -7.83
CA VAL A 55 16.40 4.61 -7.90
C VAL A 55 15.23 4.20 -8.78
N ALA A 56 14.11 4.94 -8.71
CA ALA A 56 12.93 4.67 -9.52
C ALA A 56 12.85 5.60 -10.74
N HIS A 57 13.28 6.86 -10.59
CA HIS A 57 12.97 7.88 -11.56
C HIS A 57 14.19 8.39 -12.32
N THR A 58 14.01 8.68 -13.61
CA THR A 58 15.06 9.37 -14.37
C THR A 58 15.28 10.79 -13.87
N ARG A 59 16.52 11.30 -13.90
CA ARG A 59 16.81 12.71 -13.59
C ARG A 59 15.95 13.68 -14.41
N ARG A 60 15.69 13.33 -15.68
CA ARG A 60 14.79 14.08 -16.57
C ARG A 60 13.35 14.12 -16.06
N TYR A 61 12.85 13.03 -15.50
CA TYR A 61 11.52 12.97 -14.89
C TYR A 61 11.47 13.78 -13.59
N LEU A 62 12.47 13.64 -12.71
CA LEU A 62 12.55 14.43 -11.48
C LEU A 62 12.57 15.94 -11.78
N ASN A 63 13.33 16.36 -12.79
CA ASN A 63 13.33 17.74 -13.26
C ASN A 63 11.99 18.20 -13.90
N LYS A 64 11.10 17.26 -14.24
CA LYS A 64 9.79 17.48 -14.86
C LYS A 64 8.61 17.25 -13.92
N LEU A 65 8.83 16.78 -12.69
CA LEU A 65 7.78 16.31 -11.77
C LEU A 65 6.80 17.42 -11.37
N LYS A 66 5.82 17.60 -12.27
CA LYS A 66 4.45 18.09 -12.10
C LYS A 66 3.48 17.11 -12.77
N GLY A 67 3.72 15.78 -12.70
CA GLY A 67 2.87 14.77 -13.36
C GLY A 67 3.33 13.30 -13.20
N ASN A 68 2.35 12.40 -13.09
CA ASN A 68 2.26 11.05 -12.51
C ASN A 68 2.71 9.83 -13.37
N GLY A 69 3.07 8.72 -12.68
CA GLY A 69 3.20 7.32 -13.15
C GLY A 69 4.36 6.54 -12.47
N HIS A 70 4.15 5.34 -11.91
CA HIS A 70 5.17 4.58 -11.15
C HIS A 70 5.57 3.23 -11.79
N GLU A 71 4.69 2.61 -12.56
CA GLU A 71 4.89 1.25 -13.07
C GLU A 71 5.97 1.22 -14.17
N ARG A 72 6.16 2.34 -14.86
CA ARG A 72 7.17 2.50 -15.91
C ARG A 72 8.60 2.35 -15.39
N ASP A 73 8.82 2.70 -14.14
CA ASP A 73 10.15 2.76 -13.52
C ASP A 73 10.81 1.38 -13.41
N PHE A 74 10.02 0.31 -13.42
CA PHE A 74 10.50 -1.06 -13.21
C PHE A 74 10.28 -1.99 -14.40
N MET A 75 9.97 -1.45 -15.59
CA MET A 75 9.57 -2.26 -16.74
C MET A 75 10.62 -3.31 -17.15
N ASP A 76 11.90 -2.98 -17.01
CA ASP A 76 13.03 -3.87 -17.34
C ASP A 76 13.75 -4.41 -16.09
N ASP A 77 13.23 -4.15 -14.89
CA ASP A 77 13.81 -4.66 -13.64
C ASP A 77 13.20 -6.02 -13.27
N HIS A 78 13.93 -7.09 -13.57
CA HIS A 78 13.50 -8.45 -13.25
C HIS A 78 13.40 -8.74 -11.75
N ARG A 79 13.99 -7.91 -10.88
CA ARG A 79 13.90 -8.03 -9.42
C ARG A 79 12.54 -7.59 -8.89
N VAL A 80 11.79 -6.83 -9.69
CA VAL A 80 10.46 -6.33 -9.32
C VAL A 80 9.38 -7.18 -9.98
N TYR A 81 8.39 -7.55 -9.18
CA TYR A 81 7.18 -8.21 -9.67
C TYR A 81 5.97 -7.39 -9.25
N ILE A 82 5.23 -6.90 -10.23
CA ILE A 82 4.02 -6.10 -10.01
C ILE A 82 2.79 -6.97 -10.29
N MET A 83 2.00 -7.18 -9.25
CA MET A 83 0.61 -7.58 -9.35
C MET A 83 -0.25 -6.36 -9.05
N ASP A 84 -1.25 -6.11 -9.90
CA ASP A 84 -2.16 -4.98 -9.72
C ASP A 84 -3.61 -5.40 -9.96
N ALA A 85 -4.50 -4.99 -9.05
CA ALA A 85 -5.93 -5.25 -9.10
C ALA A 85 -6.68 -3.92 -9.21
N TYR A 86 -7.14 -3.62 -10.41
CA TYR A 86 -7.61 -2.28 -10.78
C TYR A 86 -8.88 -2.34 -11.64
N ASN A 87 -9.69 -1.30 -11.55
CA ASN A 87 -10.77 -1.06 -12.50
C ASN A 87 -10.16 -0.67 -13.85
N ARG A 88 -10.38 -1.46 -14.89
CA ARG A 88 -9.67 -1.27 -16.17
C ARG A 88 -10.11 -0.06 -16.98
N TYR A 89 -11.22 0.58 -16.59
CA TYR A 89 -11.84 1.70 -17.31
C TYR A 89 -11.45 3.08 -16.76
N ILE A 90 -10.76 3.13 -15.62
CA ILE A 90 -10.37 4.40 -14.99
C ILE A 90 -8.92 4.80 -15.36
N TYR A 91 -8.58 6.05 -15.05
CA TYR A 91 -7.23 6.62 -15.22
C TYR A 91 -6.12 5.67 -14.69
N PRO A 92 -4.92 5.61 -15.30
CA PRO A 92 -4.40 6.45 -16.40
C PRO A 92 -4.71 5.99 -17.81
N GLY A 93 -5.25 4.79 -18.02
CA GLY A 93 -5.38 4.23 -19.37
C GLY A 93 -4.02 4.01 -20.07
N ASP A 94 -2.92 4.01 -19.31
CA ASP A 94 -1.57 3.94 -19.83
C ASP A 94 -1.17 2.50 -20.20
N GLY A 95 -1.46 2.12 -21.44
CA GLY A 95 -1.13 0.80 -21.97
C GLY A 95 0.37 0.47 -21.92
N PHE A 96 1.25 1.48 -21.90
CA PHE A 96 2.68 1.26 -21.79
C PHE A 96 3.08 0.89 -20.35
N ALA A 97 2.58 1.64 -19.35
CA ALA A 97 2.76 1.30 -17.93
C ALA A 97 2.22 -0.10 -17.59
N LYS A 98 1.09 -0.49 -18.20
CA LYS A 98 0.52 -1.84 -18.05
C LYS A 98 1.49 -2.96 -18.43
N ARG A 99 2.51 -2.72 -19.28
CA ARG A 99 3.49 -3.75 -19.64
C ARG A 99 4.37 -4.18 -18.47
N ALA A 100 4.60 -3.30 -17.49
CA ALA A 100 5.38 -3.64 -16.29
C ALA A 100 4.59 -4.51 -15.28
N ILE A 101 3.26 -4.51 -15.37
CA ILE A 101 2.39 -5.32 -14.50
C ILE A 101 2.42 -6.77 -14.99
N LYS A 102 3.21 -7.63 -14.32
CA LYS A 102 3.33 -9.06 -14.65
C LYS A 102 2.00 -9.79 -14.45
N ARG A 103 1.24 -9.46 -13.40
CA ARG A 103 -0.08 -10.04 -13.12
C ARG A 103 -1.16 -8.98 -13.01
N LYS A 104 -1.92 -8.82 -14.09
CA LYS A 104 -3.03 -7.87 -14.19
C LYS A 104 -4.31 -8.55 -13.73
N VAL A 105 -4.97 -7.97 -12.73
CA VAL A 105 -6.28 -8.41 -12.25
C VAL A 105 -7.28 -7.32 -12.61
N GLU A 106 -7.85 -7.43 -13.82
CA GLU A 106 -8.80 -6.44 -14.31
C GLU A 106 -10.20 -6.67 -13.70
N LEU A 107 -10.74 -5.58 -13.17
CA LEU A 107 -12.05 -5.51 -12.52
C LEU A 107 -12.99 -4.67 -13.39
N GLU A 108 -14.26 -5.04 -13.35
CA GLU A 108 -15.32 -4.34 -14.09
C GLU A 108 -15.98 -3.31 -13.15
N TRP A 109 -16.74 -2.36 -13.73
CA TRP A 109 -17.47 -1.39 -12.94
C TRP A 109 -18.41 -2.06 -11.94
N GLY A 110 -18.41 -1.55 -10.71
CA GLY A 110 -19.30 -2.05 -9.66
C GLY A 110 -19.00 -3.48 -9.21
N THR A 111 -17.80 -4.02 -9.47
CA THR A 111 -17.40 -5.30 -8.84
C THR A 111 -17.57 -5.21 -7.33
N GLU A 112 -18.26 -6.20 -6.75
CA GLU A 112 -18.60 -6.31 -5.33
C GLU A 112 -17.63 -7.25 -4.58
N ASP A 113 -17.78 -7.29 -3.25
CA ASP A 113 -16.89 -8.01 -2.32
C ASP A 113 -16.55 -9.44 -2.73
N THR A 114 -17.55 -10.26 -3.06
CA THR A 114 -17.34 -11.70 -3.32
C THR A 114 -16.41 -11.93 -4.51
N GLU A 115 -16.69 -11.27 -5.64
CA GLU A 115 -15.87 -11.39 -6.84
C GLU A 115 -14.48 -10.79 -6.61
N TYR A 116 -14.42 -9.61 -5.99
CA TYR A 116 -13.17 -8.92 -5.72
C TYR A 116 -12.24 -9.75 -4.83
N LEU A 117 -12.72 -10.22 -3.69
CA LEU A 117 -11.94 -11.00 -2.73
C LEU A 117 -11.49 -12.34 -3.33
N GLN A 118 -12.34 -12.99 -4.12
CA GLN A 118 -11.98 -14.21 -4.83
C GLN A 118 -10.83 -13.97 -5.81
N LYS A 119 -10.90 -12.89 -6.60
CA LYS A 119 -9.84 -12.49 -7.53
C LYS A 119 -8.55 -12.15 -6.78
N VAL A 120 -8.61 -11.31 -5.75
CA VAL A 120 -7.44 -10.95 -4.93
C VAL A 120 -6.77 -12.19 -4.37
N HIS A 121 -7.53 -13.08 -3.70
CA HIS A 121 -6.99 -14.32 -3.13
C HIS A 121 -6.30 -15.17 -4.20
N THR A 122 -7.00 -15.48 -5.29
CA THR A 122 -6.49 -16.32 -6.38
C THR A 122 -5.20 -15.75 -6.97
N HIS A 123 -5.16 -14.44 -7.17
CA HIS A 123 -4.03 -13.81 -7.83
C HIS A 123 -2.85 -13.57 -6.90
N VAL A 124 -3.06 -13.26 -5.61
CA VAL A 124 -2.00 -13.18 -4.60
C VAL A 124 -1.33 -14.54 -4.44
N GLU A 125 -2.11 -15.61 -4.26
CA GLU A 125 -1.57 -16.96 -4.16
C GLU A 125 -0.80 -17.35 -5.43
N GLY A 126 -1.35 -17.05 -6.61
CA GLY A 126 -0.67 -17.32 -7.87
C GLY A 126 0.65 -16.55 -8.02
N ALA A 127 0.69 -15.27 -7.65
CA ALA A 127 1.93 -14.48 -7.67
C ALA A 127 2.99 -15.08 -6.74
N LEU A 128 2.61 -15.45 -5.51
CA LEU A 128 3.54 -16.02 -4.53
C LEU A 128 3.91 -17.49 -4.80
N ASN A 129 3.26 -18.12 -5.78
CA ASN A 129 3.66 -19.43 -6.30
C ASN A 129 4.61 -19.30 -7.51
N GLU A 130 4.53 -18.19 -8.26
CA GLU A 130 5.40 -17.90 -9.39
C GLU A 130 6.77 -17.35 -8.96
N LEU A 131 6.83 -16.64 -7.84
CA LEU A 131 8.08 -16.15 -7.27
C LEU A 131 8.10 -16.25 -5.74
N LYS A 132 9.31 -16.25 -5.19
CA LYS A 132 9.56 -16.13 -3.76
C LYS A 132 10.21 -14.77 -3.49
N PRO A 133 9.43 -13.70 -3.22
CA PRO A 133 9.98 -12.39 -2.98
C PRO A 133 10.67 -12.31 -1.62
N ASP A 134 11.73 -11.51 -1.53
CA ASP A 134 12.40 -11.18 -0.26
C ASP A 134 11.55 -10.22 0.60
N ILE A 135 10.72 -9.39 -0.04
CA ILE A 135 9.81 -8.45 0.61
C ILE A 135 8.58 -8.19 -0.28
N ILE A 136 7.44 -7.94 0.36
CA ILE A 136 6.22 -7.44 -0.29
C ILE A 136 6.01 -5.98 0.11
N VAL A 137 5.90 -5.10 -0.90
CA VAL A 137 5.38 -3.74 -0.70
C VAL A 137 3.92 -3.75 -1.14
N TYR A 138 3.01 -3.63 -0.18
CA TYR A 138 1.58 -3.69 -0.40
C TYR A 138 0.98 -2.28 -0.45
N ASN A 139 0.64 -1.83 -1.66
CA ASN A 139 -0.01 -0.56 -1.92
C ASN A 139 -1.52 -0.65 -1.64
N ALA A 140 -1.93 -0.30 -0.42
CA ALA A 140 -3.28 -0.47 0.10
C ALA A 140 -4.16 0.76 -0.14
N GLY A 141 -4.56 1.00 -1.40
CA GLY A 141 -5.55 2.03 -1.74
C GLY A 141 -6.95 1.66 -1.26
N THR A 142 -7.81 2.63 -0.96
CA THR A 142 -9.23 2.38 -0.62
C THR A 142 -10.19 3.06 -1.59
N ASP A 143 -9.72 3.47 -2.76
CA ASP A 143 -10.53 4.03 -3.84
C ASP A 143 -11.47 3.00 -4.46
N ILE A 144 -11.28 1.72 -4.18
CA ILE A 144 -12.22 0.64 -4.51
C ILE A 144 -13.52 0.67 -3.67
N LEU A 145 -13.60 1.51 -2.65
CA LEU A 145 -14.76 1.61 -1.76
C LEU A 145 -16.01 2.04 -2.52
N ASP A 146 -17.15 1.41 -2.23
CA ASP A 146 -18.43 1.81 -2.79
C ASP A 146 -18.71 3.31 -2.58
N GLY A 147 -19.12 3.97 -3.66
CA GLY A 147 -19.34 5.42 -3.71
C GLY A 147 -18.07 6.27 -3.76
N ASP A 148 -16.88 5.69 -3.94
CA ASP A 148 -15.66 6.47 -4.17
C ASP A 148 -15.76 7.19 -5.53
N PRO A 149 -15.45 8.50 -5.60
CA PRO A 149 -15.66 9.28 -6.81
C PRO A 149 -14.71 8.91 -7.96
N LEU A 150 -13.62 8.17 -7.69
CA LEU A 150 -12.58 7.89 -8.69
C LEU A 150 -12.41 6.40 -9.00
N GLY A 151 -12.59 5.48 -8.04
CA GLY A 151 -12.24 4.07 -8.24
C GLY A 151 -13.31 3.20 -8.91
N GLY A 152 -14.60 3.51 -8.75
CA GLY A 152 -15.66 2.90 -9.56
C GLY A 152 -16.01 1.43 -9.27
N LEU A 153 -15.58 0.91 -8.13
CA LEU A 153 -15.97 -0.42 -7.64
C LEU A 153 -17.02 -0.29 -6.52
N ALA A 154 -17.61 -1.42 -6.13
CA ALA A 154 -18.67 -1.48 -5.12
C ALA A 154 -18.23 -2.30 -3.89
N ILE A 155 -16.99 -2.09 -3.43
CA ILE A 155 -16.43 -2.84 -2.30
C ILE A 155 -16.90 -2.22 -1.00
N SER A 156 -17.36 -3.05 -0.06
CA SER A 156 -17.78 -2.61 1.26
C SER A 156 -16.58 -2.26 2.16
N PRO A 157 -16.79 -1.52 3.26
CA PRO A 157 -15.76 -1.34 4.29
C PRO A 157 -15.17 -2.66 4.79
N GLN A 158 -16.03 -3.67 5.00
CA GLN A 158 -15.62 -5.01 5.43
C GLN A 158 -14.83 -5.73 4.32
N GLY A 159 -15.18 -5.53 3.05
CA GLY A 159 -14.44 -6.03 1.90
C GLY A 159 -13.00 -5.53 1.88
N ILE A 160 -12.77 -4.25 2.19
CA ILE A 160 -11.42 -3.66 2.28
C ILE A 160 -10.62 -4.28 3.43
N VAL A 161 -11.21 -4.39 4.63
CA VAL A 161 -10.56 -5.04 5.77
C VAL A 161 -10.21 -6.49 5.44
N LYS A 162 -11.13 -7.21 4.77
CA LYS A 162 -10.92 -8.60 4.39
C LYS A 162 -9.85 -8.77 3.32
N ARG A 163 -9.76 -7.85 2.36
CA ARG A 163 -8.70 -7.82 1.37
C ARG A 163 -7.33 -7.72 2.03
N ASP A 164 -7.16 -6.77 2.95
CA ASP A 164 -5.90 -6.58 3.66
C ASP A 164 -5.54 -7.83 4.48
N GLU A 165 -6.53 -8.46 5.12
CA GLU A 165 -6.36 -9.75 5.81
C GLU A 165 -5.87 -10.85 4.85
N VAL A 166 -6.47 -11.00 3.67
CA VAL A 166 -6.07 -12.00 2.66
C VAL A 166 -4.60 -11.83 2.28
N VAL A 167 -4.18 -10.59 1.98
CA VAL A 167 -2.80 -10.29 1.58
C VAL A 167 -1.81 -10.60 2.72
N PHE A 168 -2.10 -10.14 3.93
CA PHE A 168 -1.23 -10.38 5.09
C PHE A 168 -1.16 -11.86 5.49
N LYS A 169 -2.27 -12.61 5.40
CA LYS A 169 -2.27 -14.06 5.63
C LYS A 169 -1.39 -14.79 4.62
N ALA A 170 -1.46 -14.43 3.35
CA ALA A 170 -0.66 -15.05 2.30
C ALA A 170 0.85 -14.77 2.48
N ALA A 171 1.22 -13.54 2.88
CA ALA A 171 2.59 -13.19 3.20
C ALA A 171 3.09 -13.94 4.46
N ARG A 172 2.28 -13.96 5.53
CA ARG A 172 2.64 -14.61 6.80
C ARG A 172 2.78 -16.12 6.68
N SER A 173 1.89 -16.80 5.97
CA SER A 173 1.95 -18.26 5.78
C SER A 173 3.25 -18.69 5.10
N ARG A 174 3.84 -17.81 4.28
CA ARG A 174 5.12 -18.02 3.57
C ARG A 174 6.32 -17.38 4.27
N ARG A 175 6.12 -16.76 5.43
CA ARG A 175 7.16 -16.03 6.20
C ARG A 175 7.85 -14.93 5.39
N ILE A 176 7.10 -14.25 4.52
CA ILE A 176 7.61 -13.15 3.70
C ILE A 176 7.39 -11.83 4.46
N PRO A 177 8.44 -11.01 4.67
CA PRO A 177 8.29 -9.66 5.18
C PRO A 177 7.34 -8.83 4.31
N ILE A 178 6.42 -8.10 4.92
CA ILE A 178 5.44 -7.26 4.21
C ILE A 178 5.39 -5.87 4.83
N LEU A 179 5.39 -4.86 3.97
CA LEU A 179 5.17 -3.46 4.30
C LEU A 179 3.87 -2.98 3.67
N MET A 180 2.94 -2.47 4.47
CA MET A 180 1.74 -1.80 3.97
C MET A 180 2.03 -0.32 3.79
N VAL A 181 1.77 0.19 2.58
CA VAL A 181 1.79 1.61 2.24
C VAL A 181 0.37 2.02 1.91
N THR A 182 -0.17 3.00 2.62
CA THR A 182 -1.51 3.50 2.39
C THR A 182 -1.57 4.41 1.17
N SER A 183 -2.67 4.40 0.41
CA SER A 183 -2.72 5.09 -0.89
C SER A 183 -4.06 5.79 -1.17
N GLY A 184 -4.62 5.62 -2.37
CA GLY A 184 -5.87 6.25 -2.82
C GLY A 184 -7.06 6.04 -1.89
N GLY A 185 -8.19 6.64 -2.24
CA GLY A 185 -9.41 6.66 -1.42
C GLY A 185 -9.79 8.07 -1.07
N TYR A 186 -10.96 8.50 -1.51
CA TYR A 186 -11.32 9.91 -1.60
C TYR A 186 -12.60 10.21 -0.81
N GLN A 187 -13.01 9.26 0.04
CA GLN A 187 -14.12 9.42 0.97
C GLN A 187 -13.62 9.74 2.38
N LYS A 188 -14.37 10.58 3.11
CA LYS A 188 -14.04 10.95 4.51
C LYS A 188 -13.95 9.73 5.45
N ARG A 189 -14.76 8.70 5.19
CA ARG A 189 -14.80 7.47 6.00
C ARG A 189 -13.59 6.55 5.81
N THR A 190 -12.80 6.74 4.74
CA THR A 190 -11.61 5.94 4.44
C THR A 190 -10.64 5.86 5.63
N ALA A 191 -10.40 6.98 6.34
CA ALA A 191 -9.45 6.99 7.45
C ALA A 191 -9.84 6.01 8.57
N ARG A 192 -11.14 5.87 8.87
CA ARG A 192 -11.62 4.90 9.86
C ARG A 192 -11.45 3.46 9.35
N ILE A 193 -11.76 3.21 8.08
CA ILE A 193 -11.64 1.88 7.47
C ILE A 193 -10.17 1.40 7.46
N ILE A 194 -9.22 2.29 7.17
CA ILE A 194 -7.79 1.98 7.25
C ILE A 194 -7.40 1.62 8.69
N ALA A 195 -7.87 2.39 9.68
CA ALA A 195 -7.61 2.08 11.08
C ALA A 195 -8.22 0.73 11.50
N ASP A 196 -9.48 0.47 11.13
CA ASP A 196 -10.17 -0.79 11.40
C ASP A 196 -9.44 -1.99 10.75
N SER A 197 -8.88 -1.80 9.55
CA SER A 197 -8.06 -2.81 8.88
C SER A 197 -6.78 -3.13 9.67
N ILE A 198 -6.04 -2.11 10.09
CA ILE A 198 -4.82 -2.28 10.89
C ILE A 198 -5.14 -2.96 12.23
N LEU A 199 -6.22 -2.56 12.90
CA LEU A 199 -6.68 -3.18 14.15
C LEU A 199 -7.06 -4.65 13.93
N ASN A 200 -7.76 -4.97 12.84
CA ASN A 200 -8.07 -6.36 12.48
C ASN A 200 -6.80 -7.19 12.26
N LEU A 201 -5.82 -6.65 11.53
CA LEU A 201 -4.54 -7.32 11.32
C LEU A 201 -3.78 -7.57 12.64
N HIS A 202 -3.79 -6.61 13.56
CA HIS A 202 -3.22 -6.78 14.90
C HIS A 202 -3.96 -7.86 15.69
N ASN A 203 -5.30 -7.79 15.75
CA ASN A 203 -6.11 -8.75 16.50
C ASN A 203 -5.98 -10.18 15.99
N LEU A 204 -5.63 -10.37 14.71
CA LEU A 204 -5.33 -11.67 14.10
C LEU A 204 -3.86 -12.11 14.28
N GLY A 205 -3.03 -11.32 14.96
CA GLY A 205 -1.60 -11.59 15.16
C GLY A 205 -0.77 -11.44 13.88
N LEU A 206 -1.29 -10.77 12.86
CA LEU A 206 -0.62 -10.65 11.55
C LEU A 206 0.42 -9.52 11.52
N ILE A 207 0.41 -8.59 12.47
CA ILE A 207 1.36 -7.45 12.54
C ILE A 207 2.07 -7.28 13.90
N ASP A 208 1.97 -8.27 14.80
CA ASP A 208 2.44 -8.14 16.19
C ASP A 208 3.93 -8.43 16.39
N LYS A 209 4.45 -7.87 17.50
CA LYS A 209 5.88 -7.83 17.87
C LYS A 209 6.51 -9.18 18.18
N GLU A 210 5.77 -10.19 18.63
CA GLU A 210 6.36 -11.48 19.05
C GLU A 210 7.17 -12.17 17.95
N LEU A 211 6.84 -11.94 16.68
CA LEU A 211 7.61 -12.45 15.53
C LEU A 211 8.87 -11.65 15.22
N ALA A 212 8.88 -10.33 15.44
CA ALA A 212 10.07 -9.52 15.19
C ALA A 212 11.21 -9.87 16.16
N THR A 213 10.87 -10.24 17.40
CA THR A 213 11.83 -10.74 18.39
C THR A 213 12.37 -12.12 18.02
N LYS A 214 11.55 -13.03 17.50
CA LYS A 214 12.02 -14.34 17.01
C LYS A 214 12.94 -14.25 15.80
N ILE A 215 12.62 -13.38 14.82
CA ILE A 215 13.46 -13.19 13.62
C ILE A 215 14.84 -12.61 13.97
N LYS A 216 14.95 -11.74 14.99
CA LYS A 216 16.23 -11.22 15.48
C LYS A 216 17.18 -12.31 16.01
N TYR A 217 16.67 -13.45 16.45
CA TYR A 217 17.50 -14.55 17.00
C TYR A 217 17.88 -15.62 15.95
N GLU A 218 17.37 -15.55 14.72
CA GLU A 218 17.63 -16.58 13.69
C GLU A 218 18.47 -16.10 12.49
N LEU A 219 18.62 -14.78 12.30
CA LEU A 219 19.48 -14.24 11.24
C LEU A 219 20.80 -13.73 11.83
N PRO A 220 21.96 -14.34 11.52
CA PRO A 220 23.23 -13.70 11.82
C PRO A 220 23.28 -12.38 11.04
N LEU A 221 23.59 -11.29 11.75
CA LEU A 221 23.92 -10.01 11.13
C LEU A 221 25.12 -10.25 10.20
N ALA A 222 24.86 -10.37 8.90
CA ALA A 222 25.94 -10.37 7.92
C ALA A 222 26.58 -8.97 7.98
N PRO A 223 27.88 -8.85 8.28
CA PRO A 223 28.54 -7.57 8.16
C PRO A 223 28.49 -7.16 6.69
N TYR A 224 28.03 -5.94 6.43
CA TYR A 224 28.22 -5.29 5.13
C TYR A 224 29.72 -5.30 4.85
N ALA A 225 30.14 -6.19 3.95
CA ALA A 225 31.49 -6.19 3.41
C ALA A 225 31.59 -4.99 2.48
N ASN A 226 32.24 -3.93 2.97
CA ASN A 226 32.88 -2.95 2.12
C ASN A 226 34.03 -3.66 1.43
N GLU A 227 33.97 -3.82 0.12
CA GLU A 227 35.15 -4.10 -0.70
C GLU A 227 35.07 -3.30 -2.01
N PRO A 228 36.25 -2.98 -2.58
CA PRO A 228 36.61 -1.64 -3.07
C PRO A 228 36.21 -1.31 -4.52
#